data_AF-A0A2G9P3R9-F1
#
_entry.id   AF-A0A2G9P3R9-F1
#
_cell.length_a   1.000
_cell.length_b   1.000
_cell.length_c   1.000
_cell.angle_alpha   90.00
_cell.angle_beta   90.00
_cell.angle_gamma   90.00
#
_symmetry.space_group_name_H-M   'P 1'
#
loop_
_entity.id
_entity.type
_entity.pdbx_description
1 polymer ?
#
loop_
_entity_poly.entity_id
_entity_poly.type
_entity_poly.pdbx_seq_one_letter_code
_entity_poly.pdbx_strand_id
1 'polypeptide(L)'
;MFFQIFTWIFSSLLSFPGMLQRLPIQDENDIQRLSEVPSMVFNDGITNWGRIVTLISFGAFVAKHLKIIKLEHCTRQLADNFADYLMTQKREWIVQHNGWEGCVEFFHVEDYESGLRTVLMAFAGVAGLGASLAYMIR
;
A
#
# COMPACT_ATOMS: atom_id res chain seq x y z
N MET A 1 -12.74 0.88 14.81
CA MET A 1 -12.48 -0.26 13.92
C MET A 1 -11.56 0.09 12.74
N PHE A 2 -11.85 1.11 11.92
CA PHE A 2 -10.96 1.57 10.84
C PHE A 2 -9.53 1.93 11.31
N PHE A 3 -9.45 2.59 12.48
CA PHE A 3 -8.17 2.95 13.11
C PHE A 3 -7.37 1.72 13.57
N GLN A 4 -8.03 0.63 13.98
CA GLN A 4 -7.36 -0.59 14.47
C GLN A 4 -6.71 -1.38 13.34
N ILE A 5 -7.42 -1.54 12.22
CA ILE A 5 -6.88 -2.20 11.01
C ILE A 5 -5.70 -1.41 10.46
N PHE A 6 -5.83 -0.08 10.39
CA PHE A 6 -4.71 0.79 10.04
C PHE A 6 -3.55 0.62 11.02
N THR A 7 -3.75 0.67 12.33
CA THR A 7 -2.65 0.48 13.29
C THR A 7 -2.00 -0.90 13.22
N TRP A 8 -2.72 -1.96 12.88
CA TRP A 8 -2.19 -3.32 12.82
C TRP A 8 -1.41 -3.58 11.52
N ILE A 9 -1.96 -3.16 10.37
CA ILE A 9 -1.25 -3.15 9.08
C ILE A 9 -0.03 -2.23 9.15
N PHE A 10 -0.18 -1.05 9.75
CA PHE A 10 0.89 -0.09 10.00
C PHE A 10 1.95 -0.70 10.93
N SER A 11 1.58 -1.33 12.04
CA SER A 11 2.56 -1.98 12.93
C SER A 11 3.30 -3.11 12.22
N SER A 12 2.62 -3.92 11.40
CA SER A 12 3.25 -5.04 10.69
C SER A 12 4.15 -4.60 9.53
N LEU A 13 3.78 -3.56 8.76
CA LEU A 13 4.63 -2.96 7.72
C LEU A 13 5.80 -2.15 8.30
N LEU A 14 5.60 -1.49 9.45
CA LEU A 14 6.63 -0.71 10.15
C LEU A 14 7.63 -1.55 10.93
N SER A 15 7.31 -2.82 11.21
CA SER A 15 8.20 -3.76 11.91
C SER A 15 9.38 -4.26 11.06
N PHE A 16 9.53 -3.75 9.83
CA PHE A 16 10.67 -4.03 8.96
C PHE A 16 11.67 -2.84 8.91
N PRO A 17 12.56 -2.69 9.91
CA PRO A 17 13.67 -1.72 9.89
C PRO A 17 14.50 -1.75 8.59
N GLY A 18 14.62 -2.93 7.99
CA GLY A 18 15.39 -3.12 6.75
C GLY A 18 14.74 -2.54 5.48
N MET A 19 13.42 -2.28 5.47
CA MET A 19 12.76 -1.63 4.33
C MET A 19 12.94 -0.11 4.35
N LEU A 20 12.96 0.52 5.54
CA LEU A 20 13.17 1.98 5.66
C LEU A 20 14.58 2.36 5.19
N GLN A 21 15.59 1.55 5.49
CA GLN A 21 16.96 1.77 5.04
C GLN A 21 17.17 1.61 3.53
N ARG A 22 16.20 1.03 2.80
CA ARG A 22 16.30 0.76 1.36
C ARG A 22 15.50 1.72 0.50
N LEU A 23 14.80 2.69 1.09
CA LEU A 23 14.20 3.77 0.32
C LEU A 23 15.31 4.70 -0.17
N PRO A 24 15.50 4.87 -1.49
CA PRO A 24 16.48 5.79 -2.04
C PRO A 24 15.96 7.24 -1.95
N ILE A 25 15.44 7.65 -0.79
CA ILE A 25 14.96 9.01 -0.53
C ILE A 25 16.00 9.66 0.38
N GLN A 26 16.81 10.54 -0.21
CA GLN A 26 17.93 11.19 0.45
C GLN A 26 17.76 12.71 0.51
N ASP A 27 17.04 13.30 -0.44
CA ASP A 27 16.83 14.75 -0.52
C ASP A 27 15.44 15.16 -1.05
N GLU A 28 15.20 16.48 -1.14
CA GLU A 28 13.92 17.05 -1.57
C GLU A 28 13.55 16.72 -3.03
N ASN A 29 14.53 16.48 -3.92
CA ASN A 29 14.26 16.12 -5.31
C ASN A 29 13.65 14.71 -5.40
N ASP A 30 13.99 13.83 -4.47
CA ASP A 30 13.36 12.51 -4.39
C ASP A 30 11.88 12.64 -4.01
N ILE A 31 11.48 13.65 -3.24
CA ILE A 31 10.07 13.90 -2.87
C ILE A 31 9.24 14.27 -4.09
N GLN A 32 9.80 15.02 -5.03
CA GLN A 32 9.12 15.34 -6.28
C GLN A 32 8.82 14.06 -7.07
N ARG A 33 9.75 13.11 -7.15
CA ARG A 33 9.53 11.81 -7.79
C ARG A 33 8.44 10.99 -7.10
N LEU A 34 8.32 11.11 -5.78
CA LEU A 34 7.28 10.40 -5.03
C LEU A 34 5.86 10.87 -5.40
N SER A 35 5.71 12.10 -5.91
CA SER A 35 4.41 12.59 -6.40
C SER A 35 3.86 11.78 -7.60
N GLU A 36 4.73 11.06 -8.32
CA GLU A 36 4.34 10.22 -9.45
C GLU A 36 3.86 8.83 -9.02
N VAL A 37 4.21 8.38 -7.82
CA VAL A 37 3.92 7.02 -7.32
C VAL A 37 2.44 6.66 -7.39
N PRO A 38 1.48 7.51 -6.99
CA PRO A 38 0.06 7.22 -7.17
C PRO A 38 -0.29 6.87 -8.62
N SER A 39 0.21 7.63 -9.59
CA SER A 39 -0.05 7.37 -11.01
C SER A 39 0.54 6.03 -11.48
N MET A 40 1.73 5.67 -11.00
CA MET A 40 2.39 4.40 -11.33
C MET A 40 1.60 3.19 -10.77
N VAL A 41 1.11 3.28 -9.54
CA VAL A 41 0.34 2.21 -8.87
C VAL A 41 -0.95 1.86 -9.62
N PHE A 42 -1.53 2.81 -10.33
CA PHE A 42 -2.81 2.65 -11.03
C PHE A 42 -2.70 2.78 -12.55
N ASN A 43 -1.49 2.71 -13.11
CA ASN A 43 -1.24 2.87 -14.55
C ASN A 43 -1.85 1.74 -15.39
N ASP A 44 -2.13 0.58 -14.79
CA ASP A 44 -2.81 -0.55 -15.43
C ASP A 44 -4.34 -0.41 -15.47
N GLY A 45 -4.89 0.70 -14.94
CA GLY A 45 -6.32 0.96 -14.87
C GLY A 45 -7.06 0.20 -13.77
N ILE A 46 -6.40 -0.73 -13.08
CA ILE A 46 -7.03 -1.58 -12.06
C ILE A 46 -7.06 -0.84 -10.73
N THR A 47 -8.24 -0.67 -10.15
CA THR A 47 -8.42 -0.04 -8.84
C THR A 47 -9.15 -1.00 -7.89
N ASN A 48 -8.62 -1.15 -6.67
CA ASN A 48 -9.24 -1.91 -5.58
C ASN A 48 -8.79 -1.35 -4.22
N TRP A 49 -9.52 -1.72 -3.14
CA TRP A 49 -9.24 -1.27 -1.79
C TRP A 49 -7.83 -1.64 -1.29
N GLY A 50 -7.33 -2.81 -1.66
CA GLY A 50 -5.96 -3.23 -1.37
C GLY A 50 -4.93 -2.20 -1.86
N ARG A 51 -5.00 -1.82 -3.15
CA ARG A 51 -4.08 -0.83 -3.73
C ARG A 51 -4.20 0.56 -3.11
N ILE A 52 -5.42 1.02 -2.84
CA ILE A 52 -5.66 2.31 -2.18
C ILE A 52 -5.02 2.34 -0.79
N VAL A 53 -5.26 1.30 0.02
CA VAL A 53 -4.69 1.22 1.38
C VAL A 53 -3.17 1.03 1.33
N THR A 54 -2.63 0.27 0.37
CA THR A 54 -1.18 0.16 0.16
C THR A 54 -0.56 1.52 -0.16
N LEU A 55 -1.16 2.33 -1.04
CA LEU A 55 -0.67 3.66 -1.37
C LEU A 55 -0.65 4.59 -0.16
N ILE A 56 -1.73 4.60 0.63
CA ILE A 56 -1.81 5.41 1.86
C ILE A 56 -0.76 4.95 2.89
N SER A 57 -0.60 3.63 3.04
CA SER A 57 0.40 3.04 3.95
C SER A 57 1.82 3.39 3.52
N PHE A 58 2.11 3.36 2.21
CA PHE A 58 3.38 3.80 1.65
C PHE A 58 3.63 5.29 1.93
N GLY A 59 2.65 6.16 1.71
CA GLY A 59 2.76 7.59 2.04
C GLY A 59 3.08 7.82 3.53
N ALA A 60 2.41 7.09 4.44
CA ALA A 60 2.68 7.17 5.87
C ALA A 60 4.08 6.63 6.25
N PHE A 61 4.53 5.57 5.57
CA PHE A 61 5.86 5.01 5.73
C PHE A 61 6.96 6.00 5.31
N VAL A 62 6.78 6.66 4.17
CA VAL A 62 7.66 7.73 3.70
C VAL A 62 7.66 8.91 4.67
N ALA A 63 6.48 9.40 5.10
CA ALA A 63 6.38 10.51 6.06
C ALA A 63 7.20 10.26 7.34
N LYS A 64 7.18 9.02 7.85
CA LYS A 64 8.01 8.61 8.98
C LYS A 64 9.51 8.67 8.65
N HIS A 65 9.92 8.20 7.47
CA HIS A 65 11.30 8.29 7.00
C HIS A 65 11.77 9.75 6.89
N LEU A 66 10.95 10.65 6.33
CA LEU A 66 11.25 12.08 6.23
C LEU A 66 11.54 12.71 7.58
N LYS A 67 10.79 12.32 8.61
CA LYS A 67 11.06 12.76 9.97
C LYS A 67 12.43 12.30 10.49
N ILE A 68 12.84 11.08 10.18
CA ILE A 68 14.15 10.54 10.59
C ILE A 68 15.29 11.31 9.92
N ILE A 69 15.14 11.67 8.64
CA ILE A 69 16.15 12.42 7.87
C ILE A 69 16.00 13.95 7.99
N LYS A 70 15.16 14.45 8.92
CA LYS A 70 14.92 15.89 9.18
C LYS A 70 14.33 16.68 8.01
N LEU A 71 13.56 16.03 7.13
CA LEU A 71 12.80 16.65 6.04
C LEU A 71 11.28 16.66 6.32
N GLU A 72 10.88 16.78 7.58
CA GLU A 72 9.47 16.68 7.97
C GLU A 72 8.57 17.76 7.35
N HIS A 73 9.11 18.91 6.95
CA HIS A 73 8.40 19.96 6.23
C HIS A 73 7.84 19.49 4.88
N CYS A 74 8.47 18.49 4.25
CA CYS A 74 8.02 17.90 2.99
C CYS A 74 6.81 16.95 3.17
N THR A 75 6.51 16.54 4.41
CA THR A 75 5.43 15.56 4.70
C THR A 75 4.06 16.06 4.23
N ARG A 76 3.78 17.36 4.42
CA ARG A 76 2.51 17.96 4.01
C ARG A 76 2.36 17.89 2.49
N GLN A 77 3.39 18.32 1.75
CA GLN A 77 3.39 18.27 0.30
C GLN A 77 3.17 16.84 -0.24
N LEU A 78 3.82 15.84 0.38
CA LEU A 78 3.61 14.45 -0.01
C LEU A 78 2.17 13.99 0.24
N ALA A 79 1.61 14.32 1.41
CA ALA A 79 0.25 13.96 1.78
C ALA A 79 -0.78 14.61 0.83
N ASP A 80 -0.59 15.90 0.52
CA ASP A 80 -1.46 16.66 -0.38
C ASP A 80 -1.42 16.05 -1.79
N ASN A 81 -0.24 15.74 -2.34
CA ASN A 81 -0.11 15.10 -3.65
C ASN A 81 -0.86 13.75 -3.75
N PHE A 82 -0.79 12.94 -2.69
CA PHE A 82 -1.43 11.62 -2.67
C PHE A 82 -2.95 11.75 -2.50
N ALA A 83 -3.37 12.66 -1.62
CA ALA A 83 -4.78 12.95 -1.39
C ALA A 83 -5.43 13.52 -2.66
N ASP A 84 -4.79 14.48 -3.32
CA ASP A 84 -5.26 15.09 -4.57
C ASP A 84 -5.40 14.03 -5.66
N TYR A 85 -4.44 13.12 -5.81
CA TYR A 85 -4.59 12.02 -6.76
C TYR A 85 -5.82 11.15 -6.46
N LEU A 86 -6.01 10.73 -5.21
CA LEU A 86 -7.16 9.92 -4.83
C LEU A 86 -8.49 10.67 -5.03
N MET A 87 -8.53 11.96 -4.71
CA MET A 87 -9.73 12.80 -4.79
C MET A 87 -10.07 13.26 -6.21
N THR A 88 -9.10 13.26 -7.12
CA THR A 88 -9.33 13.64 -8.53
C THR A 88 -9.46 12.42 -9.44
N GLN A 89 -8.55 11.45 -9.34
CA GLN A 89 -8.46 10.33 -10.27
C GLN A 89 -9.23 9.10 -9.81
N LYS A 90 -9.42 8.91 -8.49
CA LYS A 90 -10.02 7.69 -7.92
C LYS A 90 -11.32 7.94 -7.15
N ARG A 91 -11.76 9.19 -7.04
CA ARG A 91 -12.97 9.58 -6.32
C ARG A 91 -14.21 8.86 -6.80
N GLU A 92 -14.42 8.79 -8.11
CA GLU A 92 -15.61 8.12 -8.67
C GLU A 92 -15.63 6.64 -8.29
N TRP A 93 -14.48 5.95 -8.43
CA TRP A 93 -14.35 4.56 -8.03
C TRP A 93 -14.64 4.38 -6.52
N ILE A 94 -14.08 5.24 -5.68
CA ILE A 94 -14.29 5.22 -4.22
C ILE A 94 -15.79 5.37 -3.90
N VAL A 95 -16.47 6.32 -4.52
CA VAL A 95 -17.91 6.56 -4.30
C VAL A 95 -18.75 5.38 -4.79
N GLN A 96 -18.42 4.80 -5.95
CA GLN A 96 -19.10 3.62 -6.49
C GLN A 96 -18.94 2.37 -5.60
N HIS A 97 -17.88 2.31 -4.79
CA HIS A 97 -17.58 1.19 -3.89
C HIS A 97 -17.90 1.51 -2.42
N ASN A 98 -19.04 2.17 -2.19
CA ASN A 98 -19.56 2.48 -0.86
C ASN A 98 -18.65 3.40 -0.02
N GLY A 99 -17.89 4.30 -0.64
CA GLY A 99 -17.04 5.24 0.08
C GLY A 99 -16.00 4.55 0.98
N TRP A 100 -15.61 5.21 2.07
CA TRP A 100 -14.63 4.61 2.99
C TRP A 100 -15.25 3.47 3.83
N GLU A 101 -16.57 3.41 3.91
CA GLU A 101 -17.34 2.33 4.50
C GLU A 101 -17.12 1.01 3.75
N GLY A 102 -17.09 1.04 2.41
CA GLY A 102 -16.71 -0.12 1.61
C GLY A 102 -15.27 -0.61 1.85
N CYS A 103 -14.36 0.30 2.21
CA CYS A 103 -13.03 -0.09 2.69
C CYS A 103 -13.12 -0.81 4.04
N VAL A 104 -13.94 -0.34 4.98
CA VAL A 104 -14.16 -1.01 6.27
C VAL A 104 -14.68 -2.42 6.02
N GLU A 105 -15.70 -2.56 5.16
CA GLU A 105 -16.35 -3.83 4.80
C GLU A 105 -15.38 -4.80 4.12
N PHE A 106 -14.58 -4.33 3.16
CA PHE A 106 -13.59 -5.15 2.46
C PHE A 106 -12.54 -5.76 3.41
N PHE A 107 -12.16 -5.01 4.45
CA PHE A 107 -11.22 -5.49 5.48
C PHE A 107 -11.95 -5.98 6.75
N HIS A 108 -13.27 -6.04 6.74
CA HIS A 108 -14.06 -6.61 7.82
C HIS A 108 -13.96 -8.13 7.67
N VAL A 109 -13.18 -8.75 8.56
CA VAL A 109 -13.06 -10.21 8.59
C VAL A 109 -13.76 -10.70 9.85
N GLU A 110 -14.85 -11.46 9.70
CA GLU A 110 -15.44 -12.20 10.83
C GLU A 110 -14.51 -13.32 11.34
N ASP A 111 -13.51 -13.76 10.55
CA ASP A 111 -12.45 -14.69 10.96
C ASP A 111 -11.13 -14.47 10.20
N TYR A 112 -10.24 -13.63 10.75
CA TYR A 112 -8.91 -13.26 10.21
C TYR A 112 -8.05 -14.47 9.79
N GLU A 113 -8.17 -15.59 10.50
CA GLU A 113 -7.37 -16.78 10.26
C GLU A 113 -7.72 -17.47 8.92
N SER A 114 -8.99 -17.43 8.52
CA SER A 114 -9.47 -18.04 7.28
C SER A 114 -9.07 -17.24 6.02
N GLY A 115 -9.14 -15.92 6.11
CA GLY A 115 -8.74 -15.00 5.03
C GLY A 115 -7.23 -15.03 4.79
N LEU A 116 -6.43 -14.98 5.84
CA LEU A 116 -4.97 -15.07 5.74
C LEU A 116 -4.51 -16.44 5.21
N ARG A 117 -5.13 -17.54 5.66
CA ARG A 117 -4.85 -18.89 5.13
C ARG A 117 -5.21 -18.99 3.65
N THR A 118 -6.32 -18.41 3.22
CA THR A 118 -6.73 -18.41 1.79
C THR A 118 -5.73 -17.66 0.92
N VAL A 119 -5.31 -16.47 1.36
CA VAL A 119 -4.31 -15.67 0.63
C VAL A 119 -2.96 -16.39 0.60
N LEU A 120 -2.48 -16.91 1.74
CA LEU A 120 -1.22 -17.67 1.80
C LEU A 120 -1.26 -18.95 0.95
N MET A 121 -2.37 -19.69 0.96
CA MET A 121 -2.58 -20.87 0.12
C MET A 121 -2.61 -20.51 -1.36
N ALA A 122 -3.24 -19.40 -1.74
CA ALA A 122 -3.25 -18.92 -3.13
C ALA A 122 -1.82 -18.56 -3.60
N PHE A 123 -1.02 -17.90 -2.77
CA PHE A 123 0.40 -17.63 -3.07
C PHE A 123 1.26 -18.91 -3.14
N ALA A 124 1.03 -19.87 -2.24
CA ALA A 124 1.75 -21.16 -2.26
C ALA A 124 1.40 -22.00 -3.49
N GLY A 125 0.14 -21.98 -3.94
CA GLY A 125 -0.30 -22.67 -5.17
C GLY A 125 0.36 -22.11 -6.43
N VAL A 126 0.52 -20.78 -6.52
CA VAL A 126 1.22 -20.13 -7.64
C VAL A 126 2.72 -20.45 -7.64
N ALA A 127 3.37 -20.50 -6.47
CA ALA A 127 4.77 -20.91 -6.35
C ALA A 127 4.99 -22.39 -6.70
N GLY A 128 4.04 -23.26 -6.37
CA GLY A 128 4.08 -24.69 -6.68
C GLY A 128 4.08 -24.97 -8.18
N LEU A 129 3.23 -24.28 -8.95
CA LEU A 129 3.16 -24.44 -10.40
C LEU A 129 4.45 -23.99 -11.11
N GLY A 130 5.12 -22.96 -10.59
CA GLY A 130 6.41 -22.50 -11.11
C GLY A 130 7.55 -23.49 -10.88
N ALA A 131 7.59 -24.13 -9.70
CA ALA A 131 8.59 -25.15 -9.38
C ALA A 131 8.36 -26.46 -10.17
N SER A 132 7.11 -26.85 -10.41
CA SER A 132 6.78 -28.03 -11.22
C SER A 132 7.16 -27.87 -12.70
N LEU A 133 6.91 -26.70 -13.29
CA LEU A 133 7.34 -26.39 -14.65
C LEU A 133 8.87 -26.34 -14.78
N ALA A 134 9.57 -25.77 -13.79
CA ALA A 134 11.02 -25.73 -13.77
C ALA A 134 11.67 -27.13 -13.64
N TYR A 135 11.04 -28.06 -12.93
CA TYR A 135 11.54 -29.43 -12.76
C TYR A 135 11.32 -30.31 -14.01
N MET A 136 10.33 -29.99 -14.85
CA MET A 136 10.05 -30.70 -16.11
C MET A 136 10.89 -30.22 -17.30
N ILE A 137 11.59 -29.09 -17.19
CA ILE A 137 12.42 -28.50 -18.24
C ILE A 137 13.92 -28.88 -18.07
N ARG A 138 14.24 -29.77 -17.13
CA ARG A 138 15.58 -30.35 -16.95
C ARG A 138 15.59 -31.82 -17.34
#